data_AF-A0A9D7DA39-F1
#
_entry.id   AF-A0A9D7DA39-F1
#
_cell.length_a   1.000
_cell.length_b   1.000
_cell.length_c   1.000
_cell.angle_alpha   90.00
_cell.angle_beta   90.00
_cell.angle_gamma   90.00
#
_symmetry.space_group_name_H-M   'P 1'
#
loop_
_entity.id
_entity.type
_entity.pdbx_description
1 polymer ?
#
loop_
_entity_poly.entity_id
_entity_poly.type
_entity_poly.pdbx_seq_one_letter_code
_entity_poly.pdbx_strand_id
1 'polypeptide(L)'
;MRLQGRSNKGSWPLLWLLPVAMLLVTCAPDEPNSVKEEAPALPALPPTPGFDQDSAYAFVQKQVDFGPRVPGTPGHKACADWMVAKLRGFGATVIEQTASVTVFNGQKLPMRNIVASWNPQAKERVLLLAHYDTRPFADKDDERTGEPILGANDGGSGVGILLEIARHLALKQHGPGVDMLFTDVEDYGQPNGAMSADDNSIATWALGSQYFSKNPHVANYKARFGILLDMCGAKDARFYREAISMRYAPRHRGPHLENRFSPRSWRTFRGRDQVFRGHG
;
A
#
# COMPACT_ATOMS: atom_id res chain seq x y z
N MET A 1 73.29 60.72 10.32
CA MET A 1 74.74 60.40 10.39
C MET A 1 74.91 59.46 11.58
N ARG A 2 75.07 58.14 11.33
CA ARG A 2 76.31 57.34 11.61
C ARG A 2 76.77 57.48 13.07
N LEU A 3 77.00 56.45 13.91
CA LEU A 3 77.33 55.02 13.82
C LEU A 3 77.10 54.42 15.23
N GLN A 4 76.55 53.21 15.41
CA GLN A 4 77.27 51.96 15.72
C GLN A 4 78.24 52.00 16.92
N GLY A 5 78.01 51.14 17.93
CA GLY A 5 78.98 50.84 18.98
C GLY A 5 78.51 49.86 20.06
N ARG A 6 78.91 48.60 19.93
CA ARG A 6 78.85 47.47 20.89
C ARG A 6 79.19 47.85 22.35
N SER A 7 78.61 47.15 23.33
CA SER A 7 79.32 46.10 24.09
C SER A 7 78.55 45.68 25.36
N ASN A 8 78.44 44.37 25.51
CA ASN A 8 77.78 43.61 26.57
C ASN A 8 78.69 43.47 27.79
N LYS A 9 78.21 43.73 29.03
CA LYS A 9 78.67 43.07 30.27
C LYS A 9 77.55 43.11 31.31
N GLY A 10 77.13 41.92 31.76
CA GLY A 10 76.02 41.73 32.68
C GLY A 10 76.33 42.01 34.15
N SER A 11 75.26 42.05 34.94
CA SER A 11 75.18 41.58 36.33
C SER A 11 73.72 41.70 36.78
N TRP A 12 73.11 40.56 37.08
CA TRP A 12 71.86 40.40 37.83
C TRP A 12 72.11 40.71 39.33
N PRO A 13 71.10 40.77 40.24
CA PRO A 13 69.66 40.46 40.09
C PRO A 13 68.73 41.46 40.86
N LEU A 14 67.47 41.03 41.06
CA LEU A 14 66.50 41.50 42.06
C LEU A 14 65.70 42.77 41.70
N LEU A 15 64.44 42.60 41.28
CA LEU A 15 63.26 42.99 42.07
C LEU A 15 61.93 42.77 41.29
N TRP A 16 61.00 42.02 41.91
CA TRP A 16 59.55 41.94 41.69
C TRP A 16 58.98 41.49 40.32
N LEU A 17 58.58 40.22 40.24
CA LEU A 17 57.42 39.82 39.45
C LEU A 17 56.32 39.32 40.39
N LEU A 18 55.27 40.13 40.50
CA LEU A 18 53.95 39.78 41.02
C LEU A 18 53.49 38.46 40.38
N PRO A 19 53.01 37.47 41.15
CA PRO A 19 52.21 36.41 40.56
C PRO A 19 50.85 37.01 40.19
N VAL A 20 50.66 37.28 38.90
CA VAL A 20 49.33 37.42 38.30
C VAL A 20 48.62 36.10 38.53
N ALA A 21 47.70 36.07 39.48
CA ALA A 21 46.79 34.95 39.68
C ALA A 21 45.97 34.79 38.39
N MET A 22 46.32 33.77 37.59
CA MET A 22 45.43 33.25 36.56
C MET A 22 44.17 32.74 37.26
N LEU A 23 43.11 33.54 37.22
CA LEU A 23 41.73 33.08 37.38
C LEU A 23 41.50 32.02 36.30
N LEU A 24 41.64 30.75 36.69
CA LEU A 24 41.04 29.64 35.95
C LEU A 24 39.54 29.82 36.06
N VAL A 25 38.97 30.54 35.09
CA VAL A 25 37.55 30.50 34.79
C VAL A 25 37.27 29.06 34.40
N THR A 26 36.70 28.30 35.32
CA THR A 26 36.12 26.99 35.05
C THR A 26 34.91 27.25 34.16
N CYS A 27 35.05 27.09 32.84
CA CYS A 27 33.89 26.80 32.01
C CYS A 27 33.34 25.46 32.50
N ALA A 28 32.27 25.51 33.27
CA ALA A 28 31.35 24.40 33.30
C ALA A 28 30.91 24.15 31.85
N PRO A 29 30.85 22.90 31.36
CA PRO A 29 30.14 22.65 30.12
C PRO A 29 28.68 23.03 30.35
N ASP A 30 28.25 24.12 29.71
CA ASP A 30 26.83 24.38 29.48
C ASP A 30 26.31 23.18 28.68
N GLU A 31 25.69 22.23 29.38
CA GLU A 31 24.79 21.27 28.77
C GLU A 31 23.82 22.09 27.93
N PRO A 32 23.80 21.98 26.59
CA PRO A 32 22.79 22.64 25.80
C PRO A 32 21.47 22.10 26.31
N ASN A 33 20.70 22.98 26.94
CA ASN A 33 19.35 22.70 27.40
C ASN A 33 18.53 22.47 26.12
N SER A 34 18.63 21.26 25.57
CA SER A 34 17.85 20.82 24.44
C SER A 34 16.44 20.68 24.99
N VAL A 35 15.70 21.78 24.90
CA VAL A 35 14.25 21.71 24.87
C VAL A 35 13.97 20.75 23.73
N LYS A 36 13.65 19.50 24.08
CA LYS A 36 13.03 18.57 23.13
C LYS A 36 11.75 19.29 22.72
N GLU A 37 11.81 19.97 21.59
CA GLU A 37 10.63 20.47 20.92
C GLU A 37 9.80 19.23 20.60
N GLU A 38 8.86 18.94 21.49
CA GLU A 38 7.97 17.81 21.39
C GLU A 38 7.13 18.08 20.15
N ALA A 39 7.44 17.35 19.08
CA ALA A 39 6.74 17.49 17.81
C ALA A 39 5.24 17.46 18.10
N PRO A 40 4.44 18.41 17.56
CA PRO A 40 3.05 18.56 17.92
C PRO A 40 2.36 17.20 17.83
N ALA A 41 1.81 16.75 18.96
CA ALA A 41 1.09 15.49 19.03
C ALA A 41 0.00 15.51 17.96
N LEU A 42 0.08 14.57 17.01
CA LEU A 42 -0.89 14.49 15.94
C LEU A 42 -2.29 14.29 16.54
N PRO A 43 -3.32 14.91 15.93
CA PRO A 43 -4.68 14.77 16.43
C PRO A 43 -5.06 13.28 16.49
N ALA A 44 -5.67 12.88 17.60
CA ALA A 44 -6.16 11.52 17.78
C ALA A 44 -7.12 11.17 16.63
N LEU A 45 -6.89 10.02 15.99
CA LEU A 45 -7.79 9.54 14.94
C LEU A 45 -9.20 9.33 15.51
N PRO A 46 -10.25 9.64 14.73
CA PRO A 46 -11.62 9.40 15.17
C PRO A 46 -11.85 7.91 15.42
N PRO A 47 -12.85 7.55 16.26
CA PRO A 47 -13.22 6.16 16.51
C PRO A 47 -13.51 5.44 15.18
N THR A 48 -12.65 4.49 14.82
CA THR A 48 -12.80 3.67 13.61
C THR A 48 -13.62 2.41 13.95
N PRO A 49 -14.56 1.97 13.10
CA PRO A 49 -15.23 0.69 13.30
C PRO A 49 -14.23 -0.46 13.45
N GLY A 50 -14.55 -1.45 14.29
CA GLY A 50 -13.77 -2.69 14.35
C GLY A 50 -14.00 -3.49 13.08
N PHE A 51 -12.92 -3.86 12.38
CA PHE A 51 -12.96 -4.69 11.19
C PHE A 51 -13.27 -6.15 11.54
N ASP A 52 -14.25 -6.75 10.87
CA ASP A 52 -14.64 -8.15 11.07
C ASP A 52 -13.87 -9.07 10.11
N GLN A 53 -12.91 -9.81 10.65
CA GLN A 53 -12.05 -10.71 9.88
C GLN A 53 -12.80 -11.94 9.37
N ASP A 54 -13.78 -12.44 10.11
CA ASP A 54 -14.58 -13.60 9.71
C ASP A 54 -15.50 -13.25 8.54
N SER A 55 -16.07 -12.04 8.57
CA SER A 55 -16.83 -11.47 7.45
C SER A 55 -15.96 -11.31 6.20
N ALA A 56 -14.76 -10.72 6.34
CA ALA A 56 -13.82 -10.58 5.22
C ALA A 56 -13.41 -11.94 4.63
N TYR A 57 -13.11 -12.92 5.49
CA TYR A 57 -12.78 -14.29 5.06
C TYR A 57 -13.95 -14.94 4.32
N ALA A 58 -15.18 -14.79 4.81
CA ALA A 58 -16.37 -15.29 4.15
C ALA A 58 -16.58 -14.66 2.75
N PHE A 59 -16.22 -13.39 2.56
CA PHE A 59 -16.21 -12.78 1.23
C PHE A 59 -15.15 -13.36 0.31
N VAL A 60 -13.96 -13.71 0.82
CA VAL A 60 -12.94 -14.43 0.03
C VAL A 60 -13.46 -15.81 -0.38
N GLN A 61 -13.97 -16.58 0.58
CA GLN A 61 -14.52 -17.91 0.32
C GLN A 61 -15.62 -17.84 -0.74
N LYS A 62 -16.54 -16.86 -0.63
CA LYS A 62 -17.63 -16.73 -1.58
C LYS A 62 -17.16 -16.47 -3.02
N GLN A 63 -16.06 -15.75 -3.20
CA GLN A 63 -15.46 -15.55 -4.52
C GLN A 63 -14.87 -16.85 -5.07
N VAL A 64 -14.15 -17.59 -4.22
CA VAL A 64 -13.54 -18.89 -4.56
C VAL A 64 -14.61 -19.93 -4.91
N ASP A 65 -15.78 -19.88 -4.28
CA ASP A 65 -16.90 -20.79 -4.54
C ASP A 65 -17.47 -20.66 -5.97
N PHE A 66 -17.20 -19.56 -6.69
CA PHE A 66 -17.55 -19.42 -8.10
C PHE A 66 -16.56 -20.15 -9.03
N GLY A 67 -15.47 -20.70 -8.48
CA GLY A 67 -14.32 -21.21 -9.21
C GLY A 67 -13.35 -20.10 -9.63
N PRO A 68 -12.36 -20.41 -10.50
CA PRO A 68 -11.50 -19.40 -11.11
C PRO A 68 -12.32 -18.31 -11.80
N ARG A 69 -11.98 -17.05 -11.55
CA ARG A 69 -12.61 -15.88 -12.17
C ARG A 69 -11.79 -15.43 -13.38
N VAL A 70 -11.52 -16.35 -14.30
CA VAL A 70 -10.84 -16.03 -15.56
C VAL A 70 -11.77 -15.18 -16.43
N PRO A 71 -11.34 -14.03 -16.98
CA PRO A 71 -12.22 -13.14 -17.74
C PRO A 71 -12.92 -13.86 -18.90
N GLY A 72 -14.24 -13.66 -19.00
CA GLY A 72 -15.10 -14.30 -20.00
C GLY A 72 -15.66 -15.67 -19.63
N THR A 73 -15.27 -16.24 -18.48
CA THR A 73 -15.86 -17.48 -17.97
C THR A 73 -17.17 -17.25 -17.20
N PRO A 74 -18.02 -18.28 -17.02
CA PRO A 74 -19.21 -18.17 -16.18
C PRO A 74 -18.91 -17.80 -14.72
N GLY A 75 -17.83 -18.33 -14.14
CA GLY A 75 -17.41 -18.05 -12.75
C GLY A 75 -17.04 -16.57 -12.55
N HIS A 76 -16.29 -16.01 -13.51
CA HIS A 76 -15.98 -14.58 -13.55
C HIS A 76 -17.23 -13.70 -13.60
N LYS A 77 -18.15 -13.99 -14.54
CA LYS A 77 -19.40 -13.23 -14.67
C LYS A 77 -20.25 -13.31 -13.40
N ALA A 78 -20.43 -14.51 -12.84
CA ALA A 78 -21.24 -14.74 -11.65
C ALA A 78 -20.64 -14.04 -10.41
N CYS A 79 -19.32 -14.09 -10.25
CA CYS A 79 -18.62 -13.38 -9.18
C CYS A 79 -18.80 -11.86 -9.30
N ALA A 80 -18.59 -11.29 -10.50
CA ALA A 80 -18.79 -9.86 -10.74
C ALA A 80 -20.24 -9.42 -10.49
N ASP A 81 -21.24 -10.20 -10.93
CA ASP A 81 -22.65 -9.94 -10.66
C ASP A 81 -22.95 -9.94 -9.15
N TRP A 82 -22.38 -10.90 -8.42
CA TRP A 82 -22.50 -10.97 -6.96
C TRP A 82 -21.84 -9.78 -6.27
N MET A 83 -20.64 -9.37 -6.70
CA MET A 83 -19.93 -8.21 -6.15
C MET A 83 -20.76 -6.93 -6.36
N VAL A 84 -21.27 -6.69 -7.57
CA VAL A 84 -22.13 -5.54 -7.88
C VAL A 84 -23.36 -5.53 -6.98
N ALA A 85 -24.04 -6.67 -6.82
CA ALA A 85 -25.21 -6.77 -5.96
C ALA A 85 -24.86 -6.49 -4.49
N LYS A 86 -23.72 -6.99 -3.99
CA LYS A 86 -23.25 -6.72 -2.62
C LYS A 86 -22.93 -5.25 -2.39
N LEU A 87 -22.20 -4.63 -3.30
CA LEU A 87 -21.82 -3.22 -3.21
C LEU A 87 -23.05 -2.30 -3.23
N ARG A 88 -24.01 -2.57 -4.12
CA ARG A 88 -25.33 -1.88 -4.13
C ARG A 88 -26.07 -2.09 -2.82
N GLY A 89 -26.06 -3.32 -2.29
CA GLY A 89 -26.64 -3.65 -0.97
C GLY A 89 -25.97 -2.93 0.21
N PHE A 90 -24.71 -2.55 0.06
CA PHE A 90 -23.96 -1.70 1.00
C PHE A 90 -24.07 -0.20 0.69
N GLY A 91 -25.06 0.21 -0.12
CA GLY A 91 -25.40 1.61 -0.36
C GLY A 91 -24.48 2.33 -1.33
N ALA A 92 -23.62 1.62 -2.06
CA ALA A 92 -22.80 2.23 -3.09
C ALA A 92 -23.62 2.57 -4.35
N THR A 93 -23.30 3.70 -4.98
CA THR A 93 -23.61 3.90 -6.39
C THR A 93 -22.59 3.11 -7.21
N VAL A 94 -23.05 2.10 -7.96
CA VAL A 94 -22.15 1.20 -8.71
C VAL A 94 -22.23 1.48 -10.21
N ILE A 95 -21.07 1.77 -10.81
CA ILE A 95 -20.85 1.85 -12.25
C ILE A 95 -20.05 0.63 -12.70
N GLU A 96 -20.55 -0.04 -13.73
CA GLU A 96 -19.90 -1.19 -14.34
C GLU A 96 -19.27 -0.71 -15.66
N GLN A 97 -17.95 -0.61 -15.68
CA GLN A 97 -17.20 -0.16 -16.85
C GLN A 97 -16.78 -1.37 -17.67
N THR A 98 -17.53 -1.61 -18.76
CA THR A 98 -17.29 -2.74 -19.66
C THR A 98 -16.54 -2.32 -20.91
N ALA A 99 -15.57 -3.12 -21.35
CA ALA A 99 -14.84 -2.92 -22.59
C ALA A 99 -14.42 -4.27 -23.21
N SER A 100 -13.92 -4.24 -24.44
CA SER A 100 -13.16 -5.35 -25.02
C SER A 100 -11.68 -4.96 -25.03
N VAL A 101 -10.85 -5.74 -24.34
CA VAL A 101 -9.40 -5.53 -24.27
C VAL A 101 -8.66 -6.66 -24.96
N THR A 102 -7.55 -6.34 -25.62
CA THR A 102 -6.69 -7.32 -26.28
C THR A 102 -5.59 -7.74 -25.33
N VAL A 103 -5.46 -9.03 -25.04
CA VAL A 103 -4.41 -9.58 -24.17
C VAL A 103 -3.17 -10.00 -24.98
N PHE A 104 -2.13 -10.47 -24.28
CA PHE A 104 -0.80 -10.71 -24.87
C PHE A 104 -0.79 -11.61 -26.12
N ASN A 105 -1.70 -12.58 -26.21
CA ASN A 105 -1.80 -13.52 -27.33
C ASN A 105 -2.72 -13.03 -28.48
N GLY A 106 -3.18 -11.78 -28.43
CA GLY A 106 -4.08 -11.19 -29.42
C GLY A 106 -5.56 -11.52 -29.21
N GLN A 107 -5.91 -12.37 -28.24
CA GLN A 107 -7.30 -12.65 -27.88
C GLN A 107 -7.98 -11.40 -27.32
N LYS A 108 -9.24 -11.19 -27.70
CA LYS A 108 -10.09 -10.16 -27.11
C LYS A 108 -10.88 -10.74 -25.95
N LEU A 109 -10.76 -10.13 -24.78
CA LEU A 109 -11.50 -10.51 -23.58
C LEU A 109 -12.55 -9.44 -23.22
N PRO A 110 -13.72 -9.85 -22.68
CA PRO A 110 -14.66 -8.94 -22.07
C PRO A 110 -14.11 -8.49 -20.71
N MET A 111 -13.73 -7.23 -20.62
CA MET A 111 -13.32 -6.57 -19.38
C MET A 111 -14.55 -5.94 -18.72
N ARG A 112 -14.68 -6.06 -17.40
CA ARG A 112 -15.69 -5.42 -16.57
C ARG A 112 -15.05 -4.93 -15.27
N ASN A 113 -14.58 -3.69 -15.27
CA ASN A 113 -14.23 -2.99 -14.04
C ASN A 113 -15.51 -2.66 -13.26
N ILE A 114 -15.47 -2.74 -11.93
CA ILE A 114 -16.58 -2.35 -11.05
C ILE A 114 -16.13 -1.17 -10.20
N VAL A 115 -16.84 -0.04 -10.33
CA VAL A 115 -16.58 1.16 -9.53
C VAL A 115 -17.74 1.36 -8.59
N ALA A 116 -17.48 1.35 -7.28
CA ALA A 116 -18.48 1.56 -6.24
C ALA A 116 -18.17 2.85 -5.48
N SER A 117 -19.11 3.80 -5.50
CA SER A 117 -18.91 5.13 -4.92
C SER A 117 -19.86 5.37 -3.76
N TRP A 118 -19.29 5.78 -2.63
CA TRP A 118 -20.01 6.37 -1.50
C TRP A 118 -19.77 7.86 -1.46
N ASN A 119 -20.82 8.62 -1.14
CA ASN A 119 -20.82 10.08 -1.16
C ASN A 119 -20.22 10.63 -2.49
N PRO A 120 -20.80 10.31 -3.66
CA PRO A 120 -20.22 10.63 -4.97
C PRO A 120 -20.09 12.14 -5.26
N GLN A 121 -20.82 12.99 -4.52
CA GLN A 121 -20.78 14.45 -4.68
C GLN A 121 -19.63 15.12 -3.91
N ALA A 122 -18.96 14.38 -3.01
CA ALA A 122 -17.81 14.92 -2.28
C ALA A 122 -16.63 15.21 -3.21
N LYS A 123 -16.05 16.41 -3.06
CA LYS A 123 -14.86 16.84 -3.80
C LYS A 123 -13.59 16.16 -3.31
N GLU A 124 -13.47 15.96 -2.00
CA GLU A 124 -12.38 15.19 -1.42
C GLU A 124 -12.73 13.71 -1.43
N ARG A 125 -11.90 12.91 -2.11
CA ARG A 125 -12.15 11.49 -2.32
C ARG A 125 -10.91 10.66 -2.00
N VAL A 126 -11.11 9.42 -1.58
CA VAL A 126 -10.05 8.40 -1.50
C VAL A 126 -10.43 7.23 -2.40
N LEU A 127 -9.45 6.65 -3.08
CA LEU A 127 -9.64 5.49 -3.94
C LEU A 127 -9.06 4.26 -3.26
N LEU A 128 -9.83 3.19 -3.17
CA LEU A 128 -9.39 1.87 -2.74
C LEU A 128 -9.49 0.91 -3.92
N LEU A 129 -8.47 0.09 -4.14
CA LEU A 129 -8.40 -0.78 -5.32
C LEU A 129 -8.05 -2.22 -4.94
N ALA A 130 -8.57 -3.16 -5.72
CA ALA A 130 -8.12 -4.54 -5.79
C ALA A 130 -8.46 -5.07 -7.20
N HIS A 131 -7.70 -6.02 -7.73
CA HIS A 131 -8.18 -6.79 -8.87
C HIS A 131 -9.04 -7.97 -8.39
N TYR A 132 -9.93 -8.49 -9.24
CA TYR A 132 -10.83 -9.60 -8.85
C TYR A 132 -10.76 -10.82 -9.77
N ASP A 133 -10.19 -10.63 -10.97
CA ASP A 133 -9.92 -11.72 -11.89
C ASP A 133 -8.87 -12.68 -11.33
N THR A 134 -8.74 -13.84 -11.97
CA THR A 134 -7.71 -14.83 -11.62
C THR A 134 -6.90 -15.20 -12.82
N ARG A 135 -5.61 -15.48 -12.60
CA ARG A 135 -4.74 -16.08 -13.61
C ARG A 135 -5.38 -17.30 -14.29
N PRO A 136 -5.39 -17.35 -15.62
CA PRO A 136 -5.80 -18.55 -16.36
C PRO A 136 -4.75 -19.67 -16.37
N PHE A 137 -3.53 -19.41 -15.87
CA PHE A 137 -2.41 -20.36 -15.87
C PHE A 137 -1.68 -20.30 -14.53
N ALA A 138 -1.44 -21.44 -13.89
CA ALA A 138 -0.60 -21.57 -12.71
C ALA A 138 0.88 -21.66 -13.11
N ASP A 139 1.39 -20.70 -13.86
CA ASP A 139 2.71 -20.73 -14.50
C ASP A 139 3.93 -20.79 -13.56
N LYS A 140 3.69 -20.77 -12.24
CA LYS A 140 4.67 -21.00 -11.17
C LYS A 140 4.52 -22.35 -10.45
N ASP A 141 3.55 -23.17 -10.84
CA ASP A 141 3.35 -24.54 -10.34
C ASP A 141 4.31 -25.51 -11.05
N ASP A 142 4.69 -26.61 -10.39
CA ASP A 142 5.60 -27.60 -10.98
C ASP A 142 4.91 -28.53 -11.98
N GLU A 143 3.60 -28.75 -11.83
CA GLU A 143 2.86 -29.79 -12.57
C GLU A 143 1.69 -29.21 -13.37
N ARG A 144 0.91 -28.31 -12.77
CA ARG A 144 -0.38 -27.83 -13.32
C ARG A 144 -0.28 -26.45 -13.95
N THR A 145 0.83 -26.18 -14.64
CA THR A 145 1.17 -24.87 -15.20
C THR A 145 0.13 -24.26 -16.13
N GLY A 146 -0.64 -25.09 -16.84
CA GLY A 146 -1.68 -24.66 -17.78
C GLY A 146 -3.07 -24.49 -17.16
N GLU A 147 -3.26 -24.75 -15.86
CA GLU A 147 -4.56 -24.68 -15.20
C GLU A 147 -4.83 -23.30 -14.59
N PRO A 148 -6.09 -22.81 -14.59
CA PRO A 148 -6.44 -21.60 -13.87
C PRO A 148 -6.29 -21.73 -12.35
N ILE A 149 -5.82 -20.67 -11.70
CA ILE A 149 -5.72 -20.62 -10.25
C ILE A 149 -7.04 -20.22 -9.61
N LEU A 150 -7.28 -20.69 -8.38
CA LEU A 150 -8.43 -20.24 -7.58
C LEU A 150 -8.29 -18.79 -7.11
N GLY A 151 -7.08 -18.20 -7.10
CA GLY A 151 -6.87 -16.79 -6.74
C GLY A 151 -7.54 -16.38 -5.42
N ALA A 152 -7.36 -17.18 -4.35
CA ALA A 152 -7.93 -16.86 -3.05
C ALA A 152 -7.18 -15.67 -2.40
N ASN A 153 -5.85 -15.69 -2.47
CA ASN A 153 -5.03 -14.58 -2.02
C ASN A 153 -4.83 -13.54 -3.13
N ASP A 154 -4.44 -14.00 -4.31
CA ASP A 154 -4.24 -13.20 -5.52
C ASP A 154 -5.60 -12.90 -6.17
N GLY A 155 -6.04 -11.65 -6.07
CA GLY A 155 -7.41 -11.20 -6.35
C GLY A 155 -8.36 -11.28 -5.14
N GLY A 156 -8.66 -12.49 -4.66
CA GLY A 156 -9.76 -12.70 -3.70
C GLY A 156 -9.62 -11.94 -2.37
N SER A 157 -8.39 -11.86 -1.84
CA SER A 157 -8.13 -11.28 -0.52
C SER A 157 -8.34 -9.77 -0.47
N GLY A 158 -7.85 -9.03 -1.49
CA GLY A 158 -8.04 -7.59 -1.60
C GLY A 158 -9.53 -7.26 -1.70
N VAL A 159 -10.26 -7.97 -2.57
CA VAL A 159 -11.71 -7.82 -2.71
C VAL A 159 -12.45 -8.10 -1.40
N GLY A 160 -12.09 -9.18 -0.69
CA GLY A 160 -12.73 -9.57 0.56
C GLY A 160 -12.58 -8.49 1.64
N ILE A 161 -11.38 -7.92 1.78
CA ILE A 161 -11.11 -6.81 2.71
C ILE A 161 -11.92 -5.57 2.31
N LEU A 162 -11.96 -5.22 1.02
CA LEU A 162 -12.71 -4.05 0.55
C LEU A 162 -14.22 -4.22 0.74
N LEU A 163 -14.79 -5.43 0.56
CA LEU A 163 -16.20 -5.69 0.81
C LEU A 163 -16.57 -5.54 2.29
N GLU A 164 -15.68 -5.90 3.21
CA GLU A 164 -15.91 -5.66 4.64
C GLU A 164 -15.82 -4.16 4.99
N ILE A 165 -14.88 -3.42 4.37
CA ILE A 165 -14.86 -1.97 4.49
C ILE A 165 -16.15 -1.35 3.93
N ALA A 166 -16.65 -1.84 2.79
CA ALA A 166 -17.88 -1.38 2.16
C ALA A 166 -19.08 -1.56 3.11
N ARG A 167 -19.16 -2.71 3.81
CA ARG A 167 -20.17 -2.96 4.84
C ARG A 167 -20.15 -1.91 5.95
N HIS A 168 -18.96 -1.49 6.39
CA HIS A 168 -18.84 -0.42 7.39
C HIS A 168 -19.22 0.97 6.87
N LEU A 169 -18.91 1.27 5.61
CA LEU A 169 -19.32 2.53 4.96
C LEU A 169 -20.85 2.65 4.88
N ALA A 170 -21.56 1.53 4.75
CA ALA A 170 -23.02 1.50 4.77
C ALA A 170 -23.63 1.86 6.14
N LEU A 171 -22.92 1.56 7.22
CA LEU A 171 -23.44 1.66 8.59
C LEU A 171 -23.18 3.01 9.26
N LYS A 172 -22.21 3.78 8.76
CA LYS A 172 -21.78 5.02 9.40
C LYS A 172 -21.50 6.11 8.38
N GLN A 173 -21.89 7.32 8.73
CA GLN A 173 -21.47 8.50 7.99
C GLN A 173 -19.94 8.63 8.04
N HIS A 174 -19.34 8.89 6.89
CA HIS A 174 -17.91 9.08 6.73
C HIS A 174 -17.63 10.44 6.08
N GLY A 175 -16.42 10.98 6.32
CA GLY A 175 -16.03 12.32 5.88
C GLY A 175 -15.90 12.44 4.35
N PRO A 176 -14.80 11.91 3.77
CA PRO A 176 -14.56 12.02 2.33
C PRO A 176 -15.48 11.10 1.53
N GLY A 177 -15.60 11.39 0.23
CA GLY A 177 -16.07 10.40 -0.74
C GLY A 177 -15.12 9.21 -0.78
N VAL A 178 -15.67 8.00 -0.91
CA VAL A 178 -14.87 6.78 -1.06
C VAL A 178 -15.28 6.13 -2.36
N ASP A 179 -14.29 5.83 -3.19
CA ASP A 179 -14.47 5.00 -4.37
C ASP A 179 -13.71 3.70 -4.18
N MET A 180 -14.37 2.57 -4.46
CA MET A 180 -13.71 1.29 -4.61
C MET A 180 -13.69 0.93 -6.09
N LEU A 181 -12.51 0.66 -6.62
CA LEU A 181 -12.31 0.18 -7.98
C LEU A 181 -11.84 -1.27 -7.93
N PHE A 182 -12.70 -2.17 -8.38
CA PHE A 182 -12.35 -3.55 -8.64
C PHE A 182 -11.94 -3.69 -10.11
N THR A 183 -10.64 -3.85 -10.34
CA THR A 183 -10.09 -3.94 -11.69
C THR A 183 -10.20 -5.35 -12.23
N ASP A 184 -10.44 -5.45 -13.53
CA ASP A 184 -10.52 -6.71 -14.26
C ASP A 184 -9.32 -6.88 -15.20
N VAL A 185 -9.04 -8.10 -15.63
CA VAL A 185 -7.96 -8.43 -16.57
C VAL A 185 -6.61 -7.87 -16.09
N GLU A 186 -6.34 -8.00 -14.80
CA GLU A 186 -5.05 -7.67 -14.22
C GLU A 186 -4.03 -8.77 -14.52
N ASP A 187 -4.44 -10.02 -14.31
CA ASP A 187 -3.57 -11.19 -14.22
C ASP A 187 -3.60 -12.05 -15.50
N TYR A 188 -3.84 -11.39 -16.65
CA TYR A 188 -3.81 -12.03 -17.97
C TYR A 188 -2.52 -11.68 -18.74
N GLY A 189 -1.50 -11.17 -18.05
CA GLY A 189 -0.24 -10.82 -18.70
C GLY A 189 0.53 -12.05 -19.18
N GLN A 190 1.48 -11.80 -20.09
CA GLN A 190 2.24 -12.83 -20.78
C GLN A 190 2.90 -13.82 -19.79
N PRO A 191 2.65 -15.14 -19.93
CA PRO A 191 3.34 -16.17 -19.13
C PRO A 191 4.81 -16.28 -19.56
N ASN A 192 5.70 -16.56 -18.61
CA ASN A 192 7.15 -16.77 -18.83
C ASN A 192 7.92 -15.63 -19.53
N GLY A 193 7.66 -14.38 -19.16
CA GLY A 193 8.62 -13.29 -19.26
C GLY A 193 8.71 -12.62 -17.89
N ALA A 194 9.89 -12.55 -17.28
CA ALA A 194 10.08 -11.66 -16.13
C ALA A 194 9.56 -10.28 -16.56
N MET A 195 8.83 -9.59 -15.69
CA MET A 195 8.44 -8.20 -15.93
C MET A 195 9.72 -7.35 -16.05
N SER A 196 10.32 -7.35 -17.23
CA SER A 196 11.45 -6.51 -17.58
C SER A 196 10.85 -5.16 -17.96
N ALA A 197 11.38 -4.09 -17.39
CA ALA A 197 10.97 -2.72 -17.74
C ALA A 197 11.20 -2.40 -19.23
N ASP A 198 12.00 -3.23 -19.92
CA ASP A 198 12.42 -3.05 -21.31
C ASP A 198 11.62 -3.90 -22.31
N ASP A 199 10.79 -4.85 -21.83
CA ASP A 199 9.91 -5.63 -22.69
C ASP A 199 8.50 -5.04 -22.70
N ASN A 200 7.84 -5.10 -23.86
CA ASN A 200 6.40 -4.81 -24.01
C ASN A 200 5.51 -5.73 -23.14
N SER A 201 6.09 -6.66 -22.36
CA SER A 201 5.41 -7.59 -21.45
C SER A 201 4.70 -6.87 -20.31
N ILE A 202 5.27 -5.79 -19.74
CA ILE A 202 4.62 -5.07 -18.63
C ILE A 202 3.28 -4.43 -19.05
N ALA A 203 3.17 -4.02 -20.31
CA ALA A 203 1.95 -3.44 -20.86
C ALA A 203 0.82 -4.47 -21.02
N THR A 204 1.12 -5.76 -20.91
CA THR A 204 0.12 -6.85 -21.01
C THR A 204 -0.62 -7.12 -19.70
N TRP A 205 -0.14 -6.58 -18.58
CA TRP A 205 -0.73 -6.71 -17.25
C TRP A 205 -1.64 -5.54 -16.92
N ALA A 206 -2.48 -5.69 -15.89
CA ALA A 206 -3.24 -4.58 -15.32
C ALA A 206 -4.12 -3.85 -16.36
N LEU A 207 -4.66 -4.57 -17.35
CA LEU A 207 -5.38 -3.97 -18.49
C LEU A 207 -6.63 -3.21 -18.04
N GLY A 208 -7.33 -3.67 -17.00
CA GLY A 208 -8.45 -2.95 -16.40
C GLY A 208 -8.04 -1.62 -15.78
N SER A 209 -6.94 -1.57 -15.03
CA SER A 209 -6.47 -0.32 -14.43
C SER A 209 -5.91 0.64 -15.48
N GLN A 210 -5.24 0.11 -16.51
CA GLN A 210 -4.82 0.87 -17.68
C GLN A 210 -6.04 1.49 -18.40
N TYR A 211 -7.12 0.72 -18.59
CA TYR A 211 -8.33 1.23 -19.21
C TYR A 211 -8.97 2.32 -18.35
N PHE A 212 -9.11 2.08 -17.04
CA PHE A 212 -9.71 3.03 -16.10
C PHE A 212 -8.93 4.35 -16.03
N SER A 213 -7.59 4.30 -15.98
CA SER A 213 -6.76 5.50 -15.89
C SER A 213 -6.88 6.41 -17.12
N LYS A 214 -7.11 5.82 -18.30
CA LYS A 214 -7.35 6.54 -19.57
C LYS A 214 -8.82 6.96 -19.74
N ASN A 215 -9.75 6.20 -19.17
CA ASN A 215 -11.19 6.37 -19.32
C ASN A 215 -11.84 6.32 -17.93
N PRO A 216 -11.67 7.34 -17.08
CA PRO A 216 -12.27 7.31 -15.75
C PRO A 216 -13.81 7.24 -15.86
N HIS A 217 -14.44 6.54 -14.91
CA HIS A 217 -15.90 6.36 -14.83
C HIS A 217 -16.70 7.67 -14.78
N VAL A 218 -16.05 8.78 -14.38
CA VAL A 218 -16.60 10.14 -14.45
C VAL A 218 -15.55 11.10 -15.02
N ALA A 219 -16.00 12.14 -15.71
CA ALA A 219 -15.11 13.14 -16.30
C ALA A 219 -14.27 13.85 -15.23
N ASN A 220 -12.98 14.06 -15.52
CA ASN A 220 -12.04 14.74 -14.62
C ASN A 220 -11.93 14.11 -13.21
N TYR A 221 -12.15 12.80 -13.10
CA TYR A 221 -12.05 12.08 -11.84
C TYR A 221 -10.71 12.34 -11.14
N LYS A 222 -10.77 12.63 -9.83
CA LYS A 222 -9.61 12.77 -8.96
C LYS A 222 -9.92 12.20 -7.59
N ALA A 223 -8.91 11.55 -7.01
CA ALA A 223 -8.86 11.19 -5.60
C ALA A 223 -7.60 11.79 -4.97
N ARG A 224 -7.64 12.05 -3.67
CA ARG A 224 -6.50 12.57 -2.91
C ARG A 224 -5.34 11.58 -2.88
N PHE A 225 -5.65 10.29 -2.81
CA PHE A 225 -4.72 9.17 -2.93
C PHE A 225 -5.47 7.87 -3.26
N GLY A 226 -4.70 6.86 -3.68
CA GLY A 226 -5.17 5.49 -3.87
C GLY A 226 -4.47 4.52 -2.92
N ILE A 227 -5.17 3.47 -2.47
CA ILE A 227 -4.60 2.31 -1.79
C ILE A 227 -4.99 1.07 -2.57
N LEU A 228 -4.00 0.36 -3.11
CA LEU A 228 -4.17 -0.96 -3.73
C LEU A 228 -3.96 -2.05 -2.68
N LEU A 229 -4.92 -2.97 -2.58
CA LEU A 229 -4.80 -4.19 -1.79
C LEU A 229 -4.61 -5.37 -2.74
N ASP A 230 -3.44 -6.00 -2.65
CA ASP A 230 -3.05 -7.12 -3.46
C ASP A 230 -2.32 -8.16 -2.60
N MET A 231 -2.70 -9.43 -2.76
CA MET A 231 -2.20 -10.57 -1.97
C MET A 231 -2.16 -10.37 -0.44
N CYS A 232 -3.23 -9.81 0.13
CA CYS A 232 -3.30 -9.37 1.54
C CYS A 232 -3.83 -10.40 2.55
N GLY A 233 -4.08 -11.65 2.14
CA GLY A 233 -4.70 -12.71 2.95
C GLY A 233 -3.80 -13.91 3.27
N ALA A 234 -2.55 -13.94 2.79
CA ALA A 234 -1.64 -15.04 3.09
C ALA A 234 -1.23 -15.07 4.58
N LYS A 235 -1.09 -16.28 5.11
CA LYS A 235 -0.57 -16.50 6.46
C LYS A 235 0.84 -15.93 6.57
N ASP A 236 1.10 -15.20 7.66
CA ASP A 236 2.41 -14.60 7.97
C ASP A 236 2.93 -13.60 6.91
N ALA A 237 2.02 -13.04 6.10
CA ALA A 237 2.35 -12.04 5.07
C ALA A 237 3.10 -10.83 5.66
N ARG A 238 4.03 -10.29 4.86
CA ARG A 238 4.83 -9.10 5.21
C ARG A 238 4.68 -8.07 4.11
N PHE A 239 4.15 -6.90 4.46
CA PHE A 239 3.96 -5.79 3.53
C PHE A 239 5.11 -4.79 3.66
N TYR A 240 6.02 -4.83 2.69
CA TYR A 240 7.13 -3.87 2.60
C TYR A 240 6.69 -2.61 1.85
N ARG A 241 7.54 -1.58 1.88
CA ARG A 241 7.33 -0.35 1.11
C ARG A 241 7.66 -0.63 -0.36
N GLU A 242 6.63 -0.81 -1.17
CA GLU A 242 6.75 -1.06 -2.61
C GLU A 242 7.37 0.17 -3.33
N ALA A 243 8.27 -0.08 -4.29
CA ALA A 243 9.16 0.93 -4.86
C ALA A 243 8.42 2.02 -5.66
N ILE A 244 7.43 1.65 -6.47
CA ILE A 244 6.60 2.57 -7.27
C ILE A 244 5.77 3.44 -6.33
N SER A 245 5.20 2.87 -5.29
CA SER A 245 4.47 3.57 -4.23
C SER A 245 5.36 4.59 -3.53
N MET A 246 6.60 4.22 -3.21
CA MET A 246 7.60 5.13 -2.65
C MET A 246 8.02 6.23 -3.62
N ARG A 247 8.03 5.96 -4.93
CA ARG A 247 8.36 6.93 -5.98
C ARG A 247 7.24 7.96 -6.21
N TYR A 248 5.99 7.51 -6.31
CA TYR A 248 4.87 8.36 -6.73
C TYR A 248 3.96 8.85 -5.59
N ALA A 249 3.97 8.17 -4.43
CA ALA A 249 3.15 8.51 -3.27
C ALA A 249 3.94 8.61 -1.96
N PRO A 250 5.13 9.24 -1.91
CA PRO A 250 6.00 9.22 -0.73
C PRO A 250 5.41 9.91 0.50
N ARG A 251 4.37 10.76 0.36
CA ARG A 251 3.82 11.61 1.44
C ARG A 251 2.66 11.01 2.22
N HIS A 252 2.07 9.90 1.78
CA HIS A 252 0.99 9.21 2.52
C HIS A 252 1.57 8.34 3.64
N ARG A 253 2.48 8.94 4.41
CA ARG A 253 3.12 8.38 5.60
C ARG A 253 2.18 8.62 6.77
N GLY A 254 1.61 7.57 7.34
CA GLY A 254 1.17 7.64 8.72
C GLY A 254 2.39 7.41 9.61
N PRO A 255 2.81 8.35 10.49
CA PRO A 255 3.77 8.04 11.55
C PRO A 255 3.28 6.94 12.52
N HIS A 256 2.00 6.56 12.41
CA HIS A 256 1.40 5.45 13.12
C HIS A 256 1.54 4.07 12.45
N LEU A 257 2.03 3.98 11.20
CA LEU A 257 2.29 2.69 10.55
C LEU A 257 3.60 2.06 11.08
N GLU A 258 4.56 2.84 11.56
CA GLU A 258 5.85 2.32 12.06
C GLU A 258 5.74 1.57 13.40
N ASN A 259 4.76 1.90 14.26
CA ASN A 259 4.66 1.35 15.62
C ASN A 259 3.47 0.39 15.86
N ARG A 260 2.66 0.08 14.84
CA ARG A 260 1.51 -0.85 14.98
C ARG A 260 1.63 -2.15 14.20
N PHE A 261 2.62 -2.29 13.31
CA PHE A 261 3.04 -3.59 12.76
C PHE A 261 4.14 -4.23 13.62
N SER A 262 3.99 -4.15 14.95
CA SER A 262 4.82 -4.91 15.89
C SER A 262 4.32 -6.37 15.91
N PRO A 263 5.22 -7.39 15.88
CA PRO A 263 4.85 -8.80 15.95
C PRO A 263 4.00 -9.22 17.16
N ARG A 264 3.80 -8.32 18.13
CA ARG A 264 3.12 -8.60 19.41
C ARG A 264 1.59 -8.55 19.34
N SER A 265 0.97 -8.10 18.24
CA SER A 265 -0.48 -8.20 18.05
C SER A 265 -0.96 -9.56 17.53
N TRP A 266 -0.05 -10.43 17.09
CA TRP A 266 -0.37 -11.80 16.66
C TRP A 266 -0.21 -12.77 17.84
N ARG A 267 -1.18 -12.80 18.75
CA ARG A 267 -1.31 -13.96 19.67
C ARG A 267 -1.77 -15.17 18.86
N THR A 268 -0.78 -15.94 18.40
CA THR A 268 -0.80 -17.39 18.26
C THR A 268 -2.15 -18.03 17.92
N PHE A 269 -2.41 -18.25 16.63
CA PHE A 269 -3.33 -19.28 16.19
C PHE A 269 -2.65 -20.64 16.36
N ARG A 270 -2.93 -21.33 17.49
CA ARG A 270 -2.83 -22.80 17.57
C ARG A 270 -4.26 -23.32 17.55
N GLY A 271 -4.63 -23.97 16.46
CA GLY A 271 -5.97 -24.52 16.29
C GLY A 271 -6.10 -25.38 15.04
N ARG A 272 -5.46 -26.56 15.09
CA ARG A 272 -5.82 -27.83 14.42
C ARG A 272 -6.08 -27.82 12.91
N ASP A 273 -5.06 -28.34 12.21
CA ASP A 273 -5.14 -29.40 11.20
C ASP A 273 -6.32 -29.36 10.21
N GLN A 274 -6.09 -28.77 9.04
CA GLN A 274 -6.17 -29.54 7.80
C GLN A 274 -5.05 -29.09 6.85
N VAL A 275 -4.29 -30.10 6.43
CA VAL A 275 -3.11 -30.03 5.59
C VAL A 275 -3.56 -29.92 4.14
N PHE A 276 -3.21 -28.85 3.45
CA PHE A 276 -2.93 -28.91 2.02
C PHE A 276 -1.55 -28.30 1.79
N ARG A 277 -0.59 -29.21 1.62
CA ARG A 277 0.78 -28.91 1.20
C ARG A 277 0.76 -28.54 -0.28
N GLY A 278 1.28 -27.37 -0.60
CA GLY A 278 1.96 -27.10 -1.87
C GLY A 278 3.29 -26.45 -1.49
N HIS A 279 4.37 -27.25 -1.54
CA HIS A 279 5.74 -26.75 -1.54
C HIS A 279 5.96 -26.02 -2.87
N GLY A 280 6.46 -24.79 -2.89
CA GLY A 280 7.89 -24.47 -2.92
C GLY A 280 8.06 -23.21 -3.77
#